data_AF-A0A837ANK1-F1
#
_entry.id   AF-A0A837ANK1-F1
#
_cell.length_a   1.000
_cell.length_b   1.000
_cell.length_c   1.000
_cell.angle_alpha   90.00
_cell.angle_beta   90.00
_cell.angle_gamma   90.00
#
_symmetry.space_group_name_H-M   'P 1'
#
loop_
_entity.id
_entity.type
_entity.pdbx_description
1 polymer ?
#
loop_
_entity_poly.entity_id
_entity_poly.type
_entity_poly.pdbx_seq_one_letter_code
_entity_poly.pdbx_strand_id
1 'polypeptide(L)'
;MPFSLPANAPSPVAGDGLRPTLAELIALRGTAVHRVQPGRGRHGLVGPVPAATRGRGMEYAESREYVAGDDARHIDWRVTARTGRAHTKLFQAERE
;
A
#
# COMPACT_ATOMS: atom_id res chain seq x y z
N MET A 1 -36.50 6.98 -18.91
CA MET A 1 -36.72 6.38 -17.57
C MET A 1 -35.91 7.19 -16.56
N PRO A 2 -36.52 8.07 -15.74
CA PRO A 2 -35.79 8.81 -14.72
C PRO A 2 -35.47 7.90 -13.53
N PHE A 3 -34.21 7.92 -13.09
CA PHE A 3 -33.73 7.23 -11.89
C PHE A 3 -34.46 7.79 -10.66
N SER A 4 -35.24 6.96 -9.97
CA SER A 4 -35.86 7.33 -8.69
C SER A 4 -34.78 7.37 -7.61
N LEU A 5 -34.51 8.54 -7.04
CA LEU A 5 -33.67 8.69 -5.85
C LEU A 5 -34.32 7.95 -4.66
N PRO A 6 -33.55 7.25 -3.82
CA PRO A 6 -34.09 6.69 -2.58
C PRO A 6 -34.49 7.84 -1.63
N ALA A 7 -35.75 7.84 -1.21
CA ALA A 7 -36.42 8.90 -0.44
C ALA A 7 -35.98 9.00 1.04
N ASN A 8 -34.72 8.75 1.36
CA ASN A 8 -34.22 8.94 2.73
C ASN A 8 -32.70 9.14 2.72
N ALA A 9 -32.24 10.30 2.24
CA ALA A 9 -30.92 10.77 2.61
C ALA A 9 -31.01 11.22 4.08
N PRO A 10 -30.18 10.72 5.00
CA PRO A 10 -30.17 11.23 6.37
C PRO A 10 -29.91 12.74 6.28
N SER A 11 -30.83 13.57 6.77
CA SER A 11 -30.58 15.01 6.82
C SER A 11 -29.29 15.19 7.63
N PRO A 12 -28.25 15.85 7.10
CA PRO A 12 -27.07 16.09 7.89
C PRO A 12 -27.52 16.97 9.05
N VAL A 13 -27.52 16.43 10.26
CA VAL A 13 -27.24 17.25 11.43
C VAL A 13 -25.86 17.84 11.16
N ALA A 14 -25.82 18.99 10.49
CA ALA A 14 -24.60 19.58 9.98
C ALA A 14 -23.74 19.99 11.17
N GLY A 15 -22.83 19.11 11.59
CA GLY A 15 -21.79 19.41 12.54
C GLY A 15 -20.74 20.33 11.93
N ASP A 16 -19.73 20.67 12.74
CA ASP A 16 -18.61 21.52 12.36
C ASP A 16 -17.64 20.87 11.33
N GLY A 17 -17.93 19.64 10.90
CA GLY A 17 -17.11 18.85 9.96
C GLY A 17 -15.75 18.41 10.51
N LEU A 18 -15.42 18.80 11.75
CA LEU A 18 -14.13 18.54 12.40
C LEU A 18 -14.28 17.53 13.53
N ARG A 19 -15.42 17.52 14.21
CA ARG A 19 -15.72 16.61 15.33
C ARG A 19 -17.05 15.91 15.09
N PRO A 20 -17.04 14.59 14.81
CA PRO A 20 -18.28 13.87 14.63
C PRO A 20 -19.05 13.80 15.96
N THR A 21 -20.30 14.24 15.93
CA THR A 21 -21.26 14.06 17.01
C THR A 21 -21.81 12.63 16.99
N LEU A 22 -22.34 12.19 18.13
CA LEU A 22 -22.95 10.86 18.24
C LEU A 22 -24.11 10.66 17.26
N ALA A 23 -24.91 11.70 17.02
CA ALA A 23 -26.02 11.66 16.07
C ALA A 23 -25.55 11.42 14.63
N GLU A 24 -24.46 12.07 14.21
CA GLU A 24 -23.84 11.86 12.89
C GLU A 24 -23.31 10.43 12.75
N LEU A 25 -22.67 9.90 13.79
CA LEU A 25 -22.17 8.52 13.81
C LEU A 25 -23.31 7.49 13.72
N ILE A 26 -24.43 7.74 14.42
CA ILE A 26 -25.61 6.88 14.35
C ILE A 26 -26.23 6.90 12.95
N ALA A 27 -26.33 8.07 12.33
CA ALA A 27 -26.86 8.22 10.96
C ALA A 27 -26.04 7.44 9.92
N LEU A 28 -24.71 7.34 10.10
CA LEU A 28 -23.80 6.61 9.21
C LEU A 28 -23.72 5.11 9.48
N ARG A 29 -24.45 4.58 10.47
CA ARG A 29 -24.35 3.16 10.84
C ARG A 29 -24.70 2.21 9.70
N GLY A 30 -25.65 2.57 8.83
CA GLY A 30 -26.06 1.74 7.69
C GLY A 30 -25.03 1.63 6.57
N THR A 31 -24.17 2.65 6.40
CA THR A 31 -23.13 2.66 5.35
C THR A 31 -21.85 1.95 5.78
N ALA A 32 -21.52 2.02 7.07
CA ALA A 32 -20.31 1.40 7.63
C ALA A 32 -20.31 -0.14 7.58
N VAL A 33 -21.47 -0.78 7.47
CA VAL A 33 -21.60 -2.26 7.46
C VAL A 33 -21.08 -2.87 6.16
N HIS A 34 -21.04 -2.13 5.05
CA HIS A 34 -20.51 -2.60 3.78
C HIS A 34 -19.01 -2.39 3.64
N ARG A 35 -18.22 -2.85 4.64
CA ARG A 35 -16.78 -2.98 4.45
C ARG A 35 -16.54 -4.16 3.52
N VAL A 36 -16.55 -3.91 2.21
CA VAL A 36 -15.92 -4.82 1.24
C VAL A 36 -14.50 -5.00 1.75
N GLN A 37 -14.16 -6.21 2.20
CA GLN A 37 -12.80 -6.52 2.58
C GLN A 37 -11.91 -6.10 1.40
N PRO A 38 -10.87 -5.27 1.61
CA PRO A 38 -9.95 -4.97 0.52
C PRO A 38 -9.46 -6.33 0.04
N GLY A 39 -9.84 -6.70 -1.20
CA GLY A 39 -9.43 -7.96 -1.78
C GLY A 39 -7.92 -8.01 -1.63
N ARG A 40 -7.40 -9.06 -0.96
CA ARG A 40 -5.96 -9.25 -0.83
C ARG A 40 -5.35 -9.00 -2.20
N GLY A 41 -4.55 -7.95 -2.33
CA GLY A 41 -3.77 -7.72 -3.53
C GLY A 41 -3.06 -9.03 -3.84
N ARG A 42 -3.20 -9.54 -5.07
CA ARG A 42 -2.43 -10.70 -5.53
C ARG A 42 -0.96 -10.27 -5.62
N HIS A 43 -0.30 -10.15 -4.48
CA HIS A 43 1.13 -9.99 -4.34
C HIS A 43 1.60 -11.27 -3.67
N GLY A 44 1.72 -12.29 -4.50
CA GLY A 44 1.81 -13.71 -4.14
C GLY A 44 0.93 -14.40 -5.17
N LEU A 45 1.46 -14.84 -6.31
CA LEU A 45 2.41 -15.95 -6.40
C LEU A 45 3.23 -15.80 -7.69
N VAL A 46 4.24 -14.93 -7.69
CA VAL A 46 5.36 -15.13 -8.61
C VAL A 46 6.55 -15.44 -7.72
N GLY A 47 6.69 -16.73 -7.42
CA GLY A 47 7.97 -17.23 -6.93
C GLY A 47 9.02 -17.03 -8.03
N PRO A 48 10.30 -16.85 -7.67
CA PRO A 48 11.36 -16.74 -8.67
C PRO A 48 11.30 -17.96 -9.59
N VAL A 49 11.07 -17.72 -10.88
CA VAL A 49 11.17 -18.75 -11.90
C VAL A 49 12.65 -19.17 -11.92
N PRO A 50 13.00 -20.45 -11.70
CA PRO A 50 14.38 -20.87 -11.80
C PRO A 50 14.83 -20.67 -13.24
N ALA A 51 15.74 -19.71 -13.46
CA ALA A 51 16.36 -19.52 -14.76
C ALA A 51 17.22 -20.76 -15.10
N ALA A 52 17.13 -21.23 -16.35
CA ALA A 52 17.87 -22.39 -16.84
C ALA A 52 19.41 -22.19 -16.79
N THR A 53 19.85 -20.94 -16.67
CA THR A 53 21.23 -20.55 -16.47
C THR A 53 21.41 -19.98 -15.06
N ARG A 54 22.22 -20.66 -14.25
CA ARG A 54 22.76 -20.11 -13.00
C ARG A 54 23.82 -19.07 -13.39
N GLY A 55 23.36 -17.87 -13.79
CA GLY A 55 24.25 -16.75 -14.04
C GLY A 55 25.05 -16.45 -12.77
N ARG A 56 26.33 -16.08 -12.93
CA ARG A 56 27.19 -15.56 -11.85
C ARG A 56 26.37 -14.71 -10.90
N GLY A 57 26.42 -15.04 -9.60
CA GLY A 57 25.47 -14.53 -8.62
C GLY A 57 25.48 -13.00 -8.58
N MET A 58 24.30 -12.39 -8.59
CA MET A 58 24.18 -11.01 -8.12
C MET A 58 24.26 -11.06 -6.59
N GLU A 59 25.45 -10.85 -6.04
CA GLU A 59 25.63 -10.76 -4.60
C GLU A 59 25.14 -9.41 -4.10
N TYR A 60 24.48 -9.43 -2.95
CA TYR A 60 24.14 -8.22 -2.23
C TYR A 60 25.44 -7.53 -1.81
N ALA A 61 25.66 -6.30 -2.27
CA ALA A 61 26.87 -5.55 -1.95
C ALA A 61 26.65 -4.65 -0.73
N GLU A 62 25.65 -3.78 -0.77
CA GLU A 62 25.44 -2.77 0.27
C GLU A 62 24.00 -2.21 0.24
N SER A 63 23.51 -1.70 1.38
CA SER A 63 22.32 -0.86 1.44
C SER A 63 22.73 0.59 1.64
N ARG A 64 22.46 1.43 0.65
CA ARG A 64 22.73 2.88 0.69
C ARG A 64 21.45 3.64 1.03
N GLU A 65 21.57 4.84 1.60
CA GLU A 65 20.43 5.75 1.74
C GLU A 65 19.86 6.14 0.36
N TYR A 66 18.54 6.10 0.23
CA TYR A 66 17.82 6.40 -1.00
C TYR A 66 18.09 7.85 -1.43
N VAL A 67 18.44 8.02 -2.71
CA VAL A 67 18.54 9.34 -3.34
C VAL A 67 17.44 9.46 -4.39
N ALA A 68 16.88 10.67 -4.55
CA ALA A 68 15.92 10.95 -5.60
C ALA A 68 16.51 10.59 -6.98
N GLY A 69 15.89 9.62 -7.65
CA GLY A 69 16.42 9.01 -8.88
C GLY A 69 16.64 7.50 -8.75
N ASP A 70 16.73 6.98 -7.53
CA ASP A 70 16.74 5.55 -7.27
C ASP A 70 15.35 4.94 -7.51
N ASP A 71 15.32 3.73 -8.07
CA ASP A 71 14.09 2.99 -8.33
C ASP A 71 13.52 2.40 -7.02
N ALA A 72 12.27 2.77 -6.71
CA ALA A 72 11.58 2.36 -5.50
C ALA A 72 11.41 0.82 -5.36
N ARG A 73 11.55 0.07 -6.45
CA ARG A 73 11.51 -1.41 -6.45
C ARG A 73 12.70 -2.03 -5.73
N HIS A 74 13.81 -1.32 -5.62
CA HIS A 74 15.02 -1.77 -4.93
C HIS A 74 15.08 -1.30 -3.47
N ILE A 75 14.03 -0.66 -2.95
CA ILE A 75 14.00 -0.18 -1.56
C ILE A 75 13.96 -1.38 -0.60
N ASP A 76 14.89 -1.39 0.36
CA ASP A 76 14.82 -2.28 1.52
C ASP A 76 13.82 -1.71 2.54
N TRP A 77 12.56 -2.14 2.44
CA TRP A 77 11.52 -1.76 3.39
C TRP A 77 11.79 -2.24 4.82
N ARG A 78 12.58 -3.31 5.01
CA ARG A 78 12.91 -3.83 6.35
C ARG A 78 13.91 -2.93 7.06
N VAL A 79 14.94 -2.48 6.35
CA VAL A 79 15.91 -1.51 6.88
C VAL A 79 15.22 -0.16 7.06
N THR A 80 14.45 0.29 6.06
CA THR A 80 13.69 1.54 6.10
C THR A 80 12.75 1.62 7.30
N ALA A 81 12.06 0.52 7.63
CA ALA A 81 11.19 0.47 8.80
C ALA A 81 11.95 0.57 10.14
N ARG A 82 13.24 0.18 10.19
CA ARG A 82 14.07 0.24 11.40
C ARG A 82 14.76 1.58 11.58
N THR A 83 15.28 2.16 10.49
CA THR A 83 16.03 3.42 10.53
C THR A 83 15.16 4.65 10.29
N GLY A 84 13.93 4.47 9.80
CA GLY A 84 13.02 5.57 9.44
C GLY A 84 13.43 6.35 8.19
N ARG A 85 14.48 5.91 7.50
CA ARG A 85 15.03 6.52 6.27
C ARG A 85 15.00 5.50 5.16
N ALA A 86 14.63 5.92 3.94
CA ALA A 86 14.58 5.00 2.81
C ALA A 86 15.99 4.49 2.46
N HIS A 87 16.14 3.18 2.30
CA HIS A 87 17.40 2.54 1.91
C HIS A 87 17.21 1.75 0.62
N THR A 88 18.16 1.83 -0.30
CA THR A 88 18.17 1.12 -1.60
C THR A 88 19.19 -0.02 -1.56
N LYS A 89 18.80 -1.22 -2.00
CA LYS A 89 19.70 -2.37 -2.14
C LYS A 89 20.54 -2.26 -3.41
N LEU A 90 21.85 -2.27 -3.25
CA LEU A 90 22.80 -2.39 -4.35
C LEU A 90 23.24 -3.85 -4.49
N PHE A 91 23.18 -4.35 -5.71
CA PHE A 91 23.67 -5.68 -6.08
C PHE A 91 24.91 -5.52 -6.96
N GLN A 92 25.97 -6.26 -6.68
CA GLN A 92 27.13 -6.35 -7.56
C GLN A 92 27.11 -7.70 -8.28
N ALA A 93 27.36 -7.68 -9.60
CA ALA A 93 27.53 -8.90 -10.37
C ALA A 93 28.95 -9.43 -10.17
N GLU A 94 29.06 -10.67 -9.69
CA GLU A 94 30.33 -11.39 -9.59
C GLU A 94 31.01 -11.42 -10.98
N ARG A 95 32.24 -10.90 -11.07
CA ARG A 95 33.07 -10.86 -12.29
C ARG A 95 34.27 -11.77 -12.05
N GLU A 96 34.33 -12.86 -12.82
CA GLU A 96 35.56 -13.60 -13.16
C GLU A 96 35.39 -14.22 -14.55
#